data_AF-A0A1J5JDM6-F1
#
_entry.id   AF-A0A1J5JDM6-F1
#
_cell.length_a   1.000
_cell.length_b   1.000
_cell.length_c   1.000
_cell.angle_alpha   90.00
_cell.angle_beta   90.00
_cell.angle_gamma   90.00
#
_symmetry.space_group_name_H-M   'P 1'
#
loop_
_entity.id
_entity.type
_entity.pdbx_description
1 polymer ?
#
loop_
_entity_poly.entity_id
_entity_poly.type
_entity_poly.pdbx_seq_one_letter_code
_entity_poly.pdbx_strand_id
1 'polypeptide(L)'
;MADQQAVFAAACSGDCETLKHALDSGVDIEARDAKQNTALHLATRHKQGDCMRLLIARGADVNARNADASTPLHLAEKHMETIRILLEAGADPNLTDVTPS
;
A
#
# COMPACT_ATOMS: atom_id res chain seq x y z
N MET A 1 -10.48 15.01 7.48
CA MET A 1 -11.05 13.72 7.03
C MET A 1 -11.26 13.65 5.51
N ALA A 2 -11.13 14.74 4.74
CA ALA A 2 -11.21 14.69 3.27
C ALA A 2 -9.89 14.21 2.64
N ASP A 3 -8.75 14.67 3.18
CA ASP A 3 -7.43 14.47 2.58
C ASP A 3 -6.96 13.01 2.64
N GLN A 4 -7.30 12.30 3.72
CA GLN A 4 -7.00 10.88 3.88
C GLN A 4 -7.80 10.01 2.91
N GLN A 5 -9.07 10.35 2.66
CA GLN A 5 -9.88 9.63 1.68
C GLN A 5 -9.42 9.91 0.25
N ALA A 6 -8.90 11.11 -0.02
CA ALA A 6 -8.27 11.44 -1.30
C ALA A 6 -7.00 10.60 -1.54
N VAL A 7 -6.15 10.40 -0.52
CA VAL A 7 -4.97 9.51 -0.60
C VAL A 7 -5.37 8.09 -1.01
N PHE A 8 -6.40 7.52 -0.37
CA PHE A 8 -6.86 6.17 -0.71
C PHE A 8 -7.43 6.10 -2.13
N ALA A 9 -8.24 7.08 -2.53
CA ALA A 9 -8.77 7.14 -3.89
C ALA A 9 -7.66 7.27 -4.94
N ALA A 10 -6.68 8.14 -4.69
CA ALA A 10 -5.52 8.36 -5.54
C ALA A 10 -4.64 7.10 -5.67
N ALA A 11 -4.41 6.39 -4.56
CA ALA A 11 -3.71 5.11 -4.56
C ALA A 11 -4.43 4.03 -5.37
N CYS A 12 -5.77 4.02 -5.38
CA CYS A 12 -6.55 3.09 -6.21
C CYS A 12 -6.53 3.47 -7.70
N SER A 13 -6.65 4.75 -8.02
CA SER A 13 -6.73 5.25 -9.40
C SER A 13 -5.37 5.34 -10.10
N GLY A 14 -4.27 5.33 -9.34
CA GLY A 14 -2.92 5.56 -9.87
C GLY A 14 -2.57 7.05 -9.99
N ASP A 15 -3.32 7.93 -9.34
CA ASP A 15 -3.05 9.37 -9.32
C ASP A 15 -1.93 9.69 -8.32
N CYS A 16 -0.70 9.41 -8.73
CA CYS A 16 0.46 9.56 -7.86
C CYS A 16 0.81 11.03 -7.60
N GLU A 17 0.34 11.97 -8.42
CA GLU A 17 0.51 13.41 -8.18
C GLU A 17 -0.35 13.86 -6.99
N THR A 18 -1.65 13.54 -7.00
CA THR A 18 -2.54 13.83 -5.87
C THR A 18 -2.06 13.12 -4.61
N LEU A 19 -1.62 11.87 -4.74
CA LEU A 19 -1.04 11.11 -3.63
C LEU A 19 0.17 11.83 -3.02
N LYS A 20 1.10 12.30 -3.87
CA LYS A 20 2.29 13.03 -3.45
C LYS A 20 1.92 14.34 -2.74
N HIS A 21 1.02 15.13 -3.32
CA HIS A 21 0.59 16.40 -2.75
C HIS A 21 -0.09 16.22 -1.39
N ALA A 22 -0.90 15.17 -1.23
CA ALA A 22 -1.54 14.88 0.04
C ALA A 22 -0.52 14.46 1.11
N LEU A 23 0.46 13.62 0.76
CA LEU A 23 1.56 13.26 1.68
C LEU A 23 2.41 14.49 2.05
N ASP A 24 2.68 15.39 1.10
CA ASP A 24 3.39 16.65 1.35
C ASP A 24 2.60 17.60 2.26
N SER A 25 1.27 17.47 2.27
CA SER A 25 0.38 18.23 3.17
C SER A 25 0.36 17.67 4.61
N GLY A 26 1.13 16.62 4.89
CA GLY A 26 1.24 16.02 6.22
C GLY A 26 0.21 14.93 6.51
N VAL A 27 -0.40 14.34 5.48
CA VAL A 27 -1.22 13.14 5.67
C VAL A 27 -0.34 12.00 6.17
N ASP A 28 -0.82 11.28 7.18
CA ASP A 28 -0.16 10.08 7.69
C ASP A 28 -0.11 9.01 6.59
N ILE A 29 1.10 8.57 6.24
CA ILE A 29 1.31 7.53 5.22
C ILE A 29 0.80 6.15 5.68
N GLU A 30 0.78 5.94 7.00
CA GLU A 30 0.27 4.74 7.65
C GLU A 30 -1.21 4.86 8.02
N ALA A 31 -1.88 5.90 7.51
CA ALA A 31 -3.31 6.04 7.58
C ALA A 31 -3.99 4.78 7.07
N ARG A 32 -4.99 4.32 7.83
CA ARG A 32 -5.75 3.11 7.53
C ARG A 32 -7.18 3.43 7.13
N ASP A 33 -7.71 2.70 6.15
CA ASP A 33 -9.12 2.75 5.75
C ASP A 33 -10.00 1.92 6.73
N ALA A 34 -11.29 1.83 6.44
CA ALA A 34 -12.24 1.05 7.26
C ALA A 34 -11.92 -0.46 7.35
N LYS A 35 -11.10 -1.00 6.44
CA LYS A 35 -10.63 -2.39 6.40
C LYS A 35 -9.18 -2.51 6.88
N GLN A 36 -8.66 -1.49 7.55
CA GLN A 36 -7.28 -1.40 8.01
C GLN A 36 -6.24 -1.44 6.87
N ASN A 37 -6.64 -1.18 5.62
CA ASN A 37 -5.69 -1.07 4.51
C ASN A 37 -4.97 0.27 4.56
N THR A 38 -3.66 0.23 4.36
CA THR A 38 -2.86 1.44 4.09
C THR A 38 -2.96 1.84 2.62
N ALA A 39 -2.49 3.04 2.27
CA ALA A 39 -2.39 3.45 0.86
C ALA A 39 -1.58 2.45 0.02
N LEU A 40 -0.56 1.79 0.61
CA LEU A 40 0.25 0.79 -0.07
C LEU A 40 -0.53 -0.49 -0.39
N HIS A 41 -1.41 -0.94 0.51
CA HIS A 41 -2.31 -2.08 0.24
C HIS A 41 -3.20 -1.80 -0.96
N LEU A 42 -3.78 -0.59 -1.02
CA LEU A 42 -4.67 -0.17 -2.11
C LEU A 42 -3.93 -0.06 -3.43
N ALA A 43 -2.80 0.65 -3.46
CA ALA A 43 -1.96 0.76 -4.65
C ALA A 43 -1.51 -0.61 -5.17
N THR A 44 -1.17 -1.52 -4.25
CA THR A 44 -0.77 -2.90 -4.57
C THR A 44 -1.92 -3.70 -5.19
N ARG A 45 -3.10 -3.70 -4.56
CA ARG A 45 -4.31 -4.36 -5.08
C ARG A 45 -4.70 -3.85 -6.47
N HIS A 46 -4.51 -2.55 -6.71
CA HIS A 46 -4.82 -1.91 -7.98
C HIS A 46 -3.63 -1.91 -8.97
N LYS A 47 -2.51 -2.54 -8.63
CA LYS A 47 -1.32 -2.71 -9.49
C LYS A 47 -0.69 -1.37 -9.91
N GLN A 48 -0.80 -0.36 -9.05
CA GLN A 48 -0.31 1.00 -9.28
C GLN A 48 1.17 1.12 -8.90
N GLY A 49 2.04 0.57 -9.74
CA GLY A 49 3.48 0.48 -9.47
C GLY A 49 4.16 1.82 -9.13
N ASP A 50 3.83 2.89 -9.85
CA ASP A 50 4.42 4.21 -9.60
C ASP A 50 4.04 4.77 -8.23
N CYS A 51 2.77 4.61 -7.84
CA CYS A 51 2.26 5.05 -6.54
C CYS A 51 2.83 4.18 -5.42
N MET A 52 3.01 2.88 -5.63
CA MET A 52 3.71 2.00 -4.69
C MET A 52 5.14 2.47 -4.46
N ARG A 53 5.90 2.74 -5.54
CA ARG A 53 7.28 3.23 -5.44
C ARG A 53 7.34 4.56 -4.69
N LEU A 54 6.37 5.45 -4.92
CA LEU A 54 6.27 6.72 -4.19
C LEU A 54 6.02 6.51 -2.70
N LEU A 55 5.06 5.66 -2.33
CA LEU A 55 4.74 5.34 -0.93
C LEU A 55 5.94 4.72 -0.21
N ILE A 56 6.60 3.76 -0.84
CA ILE A 56 7.81 3.10 -0.32
C ILE A 56 8.93 4.12 -0.14
N ALA A 57 9.17 5.00 -1.12
CA ALA A 57 10.19 6.04 -1.02
C ALA A 57 9.91 7.07 0.10
N ARG A 58 8.64 7.21 0.51
CA ARG A 58 8.21 8.04 1.64
C ARG A 58 8.22 7.30 2.98
N GLY A 59 8.66 6.03 3.00
CA GLY A 59 8.80 5.24 4.22
C GLY A 59 7.54 4.46 4.62
N ALA A 60 6.62 4.18 3.68
CA ALA A 60 5.49 3.32 3.95
C ALA A 60 5.95 1.92 4.39
N ASP A 61 5.24 1.34 5.37
CA ASP A 61 5.50 -0.01 5.84
C ASP A 61 5.04 -1.05 4.80
N VAL A 62 6.02 -1.66 4.13
CA VAL A 62 5.82 -2.72 3.13
C VAL A 62 5.28 -4.02 3.72
N ASN A 63 5.36 -4.18 5.03
CA ASN A 63 4.93 -5.34 5.79
C ASN A 63 3.70 -5.04 6.66
N ALA A 64 3.09 -3.87 6.50
CA ALA A 64 1.87 -3.50 7.21
C ALA A 64 0.80 -4.58 7.01
N ARG A 65 0.04 -4.89 8.07
CA ARG A 65 -1.07 -5.85 8.01
C ARG A 65 -2.41 -5.11 8.01
N ASN A 66 -3.31 -5.53 7.14
CA ASN A 66 -4.70 -5.09 7.15
C ASN A 66 -5.56 -5.91 8.13
N ALA A 67 -6.89 -5.73 8.09
CA ALA A 67 -7.83 -6.38 9.01
C ALA A 67 -7.87 -7.91 8.82
N ASP A 68 -7.63 -8.36 7.59
CA ASP A 68 -7.51 -9.78 7.22
C ASP A 68 -6.08 -10.31 7.46
N ALA A 69 -5.29 -9.59 8.25
CA ALA A 69 -3.91 -9.89 8.55
C ALA A 69 -3.01 -10.07 7.29
N SER A 70 -3.47 -9.56 6.15
CA SER A 70 -2.78 -9.63 4.86
C SER A 70 -1.81 -8.47 4.73
N THR A 71 -0.66 -8.73 4.13
CA THR A 71 0.36 -7.71 3.78
C THR A 71 0.14 -7.23 2.35
N PRO A 72 0.74 -6.10 1.92
CA PRO A 72 0.73 -5.70 0.51
C PRO A 72 1.16 -6.84 -0.41
N LEU A 73 2.21 -7.59 -0.05
CA LEU A 73 2.71 -8.70 -0.87
C LEU A 73 1.66 -9.81 -1.09
N HIS A 74 0.81 -10.08 -0.10
CA HIS A 74 -0.32 -11.00 -0.29
C HIS A 74 -1.38 -10.47 -1.25
N LEU A 75 -1.57 -9.14 -1.30
CA LEU A 75 -2.51 -8.48 -2.21
C LEU A 75 -1.96 -8.32 -3.64
N ALA A 76 -0.66 -8.50 -3.85
CA ALA A 76 -0.02 -8.36 -5.16
C ALA A 76 -0.46 -9.43 -6.19
N GLU A 77 -1.26 -10.41 -5.76
CA GLU A 77 -1.68 -11.58 -6.57
C GLU A 77 -0.48 -12.22 -7.28
N LYS A 78 -0.66 -12.73 -8.52
CA LYS A 78 0.43 -13.23 -9.38
C LYS A 78 1.07 -12.12 -10.23
N HIS A 79 0.92 -10.86 -9.85
CA HIS A 79 1.42 -9.74 -10.65
C HIS A 79 2.92 -9.53 -10.40
N MET A 80 3.73 -10.04 -11.32
CA MET A 80 5.18 -10.09 -11.19
C MET A 80 5.83 -8.74 -10.90
N GLU A 81 5.38 -7.65 -11.56
CA GLU A 81 5.97 -6.32 -11.33
C GLU A 81 5.65 -5.80 -9.92
N THR A 82 4.44 -6.03 -9.43
CA THR A 82 4.02 -5.61 -8.08
C THR A 82 4.75 -6.39 -6.99
N ILE A 83 4.86 -7.71 -7.18
CA ILE A 83 5.67 -8.59 -6.32
C ILE A 83 7.12 -8.10 -6.31
N ARG A 84 7.69 -7.81 -7.48
CA ARG A 84 9.06 -7.34 -7.62
C ARG A 84 9.29 -6.03 -6.87
N ILE A 85 8.41 -5.04 -7.03
CA ILE A 85 8.50 -3.76 -6.32
C ILE A 85 8.55 -3.97 -4.80
N LEU A 86 7.66 -4.82 -4.28
CA LEU A 86 7.57 -5.10 -2.84
C LEU A 86 8.79 -5.86 -2.32
N LEU A 87 9.25 -6.88 -3.05
CA LEU A 87 10.47 -7.63 -2.70
C LEU A 87 11.73 -6.76 -2.75
N GLU A 88 11.86 -5.90 -3.78
CA GLU A 88 12.93 -4.91 -3.88
C GLU A 88 12.91 -3.91 -2.70
N ALA A 89 11.71 -3.64 -2.17
CA ALA A 89 11.52 -2.79 -1.01
C ALA A 89 11.67 -3.51 0.34
N GLY A 90 12.01 -4.81 0.34
CA GLY A 90 12.24 -5.58 1.56
C GLY A 90 10.98 -6.18 2.19
N ALA A 91 9.90 -6.35 1.42
CA ALA A 91 8.73 -7.09 1.88
C ALA A 91 9.12 -8.54 2.20
N ASP A 92 8.69 -9.04 3.36
CA ASP A 92 8.98 -10.41 3.78
C ASP A 92 7.89 -11.37 3.27
N PRO A 93 8.21 -12.30 2.35
CA PRO A 93 7.25 -13.27 1.84
C PRO A 93 6.79 -14.30 2.88
N ASN A 94 7.50 -14.41 4.01
CA ASN A 94 7.18 -15.35 5.09
C ASN A 94 6.25 -14.74 6.14
N LEU A 95 5.97 -13.44 6.08
CA LEU A 95 4.93 -12.83 6.90
C LEU A 95 3.58 -13.28 6.38
N THR A 96 3.24 -14.55 6.60
CA THR A 96 1.99 -15.14 6.15
C THR A 96 0.84 -14.77 7.08
N ASP A 97 -0.37 -14.87 6.54
CA ASP A 97 -1.58 -14.89 7.33
C ASP A 97 -1.47 -15.99 8.40
N VAL A 98 -1.50 -15.61 9.69
CA VAL A 98 -1.60 -16.59 10.77
C VAL A 98 -3.06 -16.98 10.91
N THR A 99 -3.59 -17.64 9.90
CA THR A 99 -4.73 -18.53 10.06
C THR A 99 -4.26 -19.94 9.74
N PRO A 100 -3.77 -20.71 10.73
CA PRO A 100 -3.76 -22.15 10.57
C PRO A 100 -5.22 -22.58 10.46
N SER A 101 -5.60 -23.01 9.25
CA SER A 101 -6.76 -23.81 8.82
C SER A 101 -8.03 -23.83 9.67
#